data_AF-A0A1A2PXV3-F1
#
_entry.id   AF-A0A1A2PXV3-F1
#
_cell.length_a   1.000
_cell.length_b   1.000
_cell.length_c   1.000
_cell.angle_alpha   90.00
_cell.angle_beta   90.00
_cell.angle_gamma   90.00
#
_symmetry.space_group_name_H-M   'P 1'
#
loop_
_entity.id
_entity.type
_entity.pdbx_description
1 polymer ?
#
loop_
_entity_poly.entity_id
_entity_poly.type
_entity_poly.pdbx_seq_one_letter_code
_entity_poly.pdbx_strand_id
1 'polypeptide(L)'
;MTMSMQPEAVLASASAESAISAETESAASAAAPALLGAMPMGSDPDSAMFAAALNACGASYLGVVSEHAAQRGLFAGAQGLASGTTVATETARQAALLTTAATSL
;
A
#
# COMPACT_ATOMS: atom_id res chain seq x y z
N MET A 1 4.76 24.47 -20.31
CA MET A 1 5.11 23.54 -19.22
C MET A 1 4.90 22.14 -19.74
N THR A 2 5.96 21.33 -19.84
CA THR A 2 5.84 19.95 -20.34
C THR A 2 5.76 19.03 -19.13
N MET A 3 4.63 18.35 -18.94
CA MET A 3 4.46 17.35 -17.89
C MET A 3 4.91 15.99 -18.43
N SER A 4 6.09 15.53 -18.01
CA SER A 4 6.61 14.20 -18.33
C SER A 4 6.84 13.40 -17.06
N MET A 5 6.33 12.17 -17.01
CA MET A 5 6.54 11.25 -15.90
C MET A 5 8.02 10.83 -15.82
N GLN A 6 8.57 10.76 -14.59
CA GLN A 6 9.93 10.30 -14.30
C GLN A 6 9.85 8.87 -13.72
N PRO A 7 10.16 7.81 -14.49
CA PRO A 7 9.89 6.42 -14.09
C PRO A 7 10.58 6.00 -12.79
N GLU A 8 11.81 6.45 -12.56
CA GLU A 8 12.61 6.17 -11.37
C GLU A 8 12.02 6.80 -10.11
N ALA A 9 11.47 8.03 -10.21
CA ALA A 9 10.80 8.68 -9.10
C ALA A 9 9.49 7.95 -8.74
N VAL A 10 8.74 7.49 -9.75
CA VAL A 10 7.51 6.69 -9.54
C VAL A 10 7.84 5.33 -8.94
N LEU A 11 8.95 4.70 -9.35
CA LEU A 11 9.38 3.43 -8.78
C LEU A 11 9.85 3.58 -7.32
N ALA A 12 10.55 4.67 -6.99
CA ALA A 12 10.90 5.00 -5.62
C ALA A 12 9.66 5.29 -4.76
N SER A 13 8.64 5.93 -5.33
CA SER A 13 7.34 6.10 -4.66
C SER A 13 6.66 4.75 -4.40
N ALA A 14 6.66 3.84 -5.38
CA ALA A 14 6.12 2.49 -5.21
C ALA A 14 6.78 1.71 -4.07
N SER A 15 8.11 1.79 -3.94
CA SER A 15 8.83 1.11 -2.86
C SER A 15 8.53 1.73 -1.49
N ALA A 16 8.40 3.06 -1.41
CA ALA A 16 8.00 3.75 -0.18
C ALA A 16 6.59 3.34 0.26
N GLU A 17 5.62 3.31 -0.66
CA GLU A 17 4.25 2.86 -0.37
C GLU A 17 4.19 1.42 0.13
N SER A 18 5.00 0.52 -0.46
CA SER A 18 5.12 -0.87 -0.01
C SER A 18 5.71 -0.98 1.39
N ALA A 19 6.74 -0.19 1.69
CA ALA A 19 7.39 -0.18 3.00
C ALA A 19 6.44 0.36 4.09
N ILE A 20 5.74 1.45 3.82
CA ILE A 20 4.74 2.02 4.74
C ILE A 20 3.61 1.03 5.01
N SER A 21 3.14 0.33 3.96
CA SER A 21 2.11 -0.71 4.11
C SER A 21 2.57 -1.81 5.07
N ALA A 22 3.80 -2.31 4.88
CA ALA A 22 4.38 -3.35 5.75
C ALA A 22 4.58 -2.87 7.19
N GLU A 23 5.04 -1.63 7.38
CA GLU A 23 5.17 -1.03 8.71
C GLU A 23 3.82 -0.90 9.42
N THR A 24 2.79 -0.46 8.68
CA THR A 24 1.43 -0.29 9.21
C THR A 24 0.84 -1.63 9.67
N GLU A 25 0.97 -2.68 8.86
CA GLU A 25 0.52 -4.03 9.23
C GLU A 25 1.30 -4.60 10.42
N SER A 26 2.62 -4.36 10.46
CA SER A 26 3.47 -4.78 11.58
C SER A 26 3.03 -4.11 12.89
N ALA A 27 2.81 -2.80 12.87
CA ALA A 27 2.33 -2.04 14.04
C ALA A 27 0.94 -2.51 14.49
N ALA A 28 0.02 -2.74 13.55
CA ALA A 28 -1.31 -3.25 13.86
C ALA A 28 -1.27 -4.67 14.44
N SER A 29 -0.43 -5.54 13.89
CA SER A 29 -0.23 -6.89 14.43
C SER A 29 0.35 -6.85 15.85
N ALA A 30 1.27 -5.93 16.13
CA ALA A 30 1.82 -5.76 17.47
C ALA A 30 0.78 -5.24 18.48
N ALA A 31 -0.15 -4.39 18.03
CA ALA A 31 -1.22 -3.84 18.87
C ALA A 31 -2.43 -4.77 19.05
N ALA A 32 -2.60 -5.77 18.17
CA ALA A 32 -3.78 -6.63 18.15
C ALA A 32 -4.13 -7.30 19.50
N PRO A 33 -3.17 -7.84 20.29
CA PRO A 33 -3.48 -8.42 21.59
C PRO A 33 -4.12 -7.42 22.57
N ALA A 34 -3.67 -6.17 22.56
CA ALA A 34 -4.23 -5.13 23.43
C ALA A 34 -5.60 -4.65 22.96
N LEU A 35 -5.84 -4.64 21.65
CA LEU A 35 -7.11 -4.21 21.04
C LEU A 35 -8.22 -5.25 21.18
N LEU A 36 -7.87 -6.53 21.25
CA LEU A 36 -8.81 -7.66 21.31
C LEU A 36 -8.90 -8.33 22.69
N GLY A 37 -8.05 -7.91 23.63
CA GLY A 37 -7.89 -8.53 24.93
C GLY A 37 -8.60 -7.82 26.07
N ALA A 38 -9.55 -6.92 25.80
CA ALA A 38 -10.26 -6.22 26.86
C ALA A 38 -11.09 -7.20 27.69
N MET A 39 -10.88 -7.17 29.01
CA MET A 39 -11.66 -7.94 29.98
C MET A 39 -12.67 -7.05 30.70
N PRO A 40 -13.81 -7.60 31.17
CA PRO A 40 -14.73 -6.85 32.02
C PRO A 40 -14.04 -6.34 33.29
N MET A 41 -14.32 -5.09 33.66
CA MET A 41 -13.77 -4.46 34.87
C MET A 41 -14.43 -4.99 36.16
N GLY A 42 -15.63 -5.55 36.04
CA GLY A 42 -16.43 -6.10 37.12
C GLY A 42 -17.38 -7.20 36.61
N SER A 43 -18.17 -7.77 37.53
CA SER A 43 -19.14 -8.84 37.24
C SER A 43 -20.53 -8.33 36.86
N ASP A 44 -20.69 -7.01 36.71
CA ASP A 44 -21.95 -6.38 36.31
C ASP A 44 -22.15 -6.42 34.77
N PRO A 45 -23.40 -6.37 34.29
CA PRO A 45 -23.69 -6.40 32.86
C PRO A 45 -23.05 -5.26 32.06
N ASP A 46 -22.89 -4.08 32.66
CA ASP A 46 -22.33 -2.91 31.96
C ASP A 46 -20.83 -3.09 31.68
N SER A 47 -20.08 -3.64 32.64
CA SER A 47 -18.68 -4.05 32.47
C SER A 47 -18.50 -5.05 31.33
N ALA A 48 -19.42 -6.01 31.19
CA ALA A 48 -19.38 -6.99 30.10
C ALA A 48 -19.68 -6.34 28.74
N MET A 49 -20.68 -5.46 28.67
CA MET A 49 -21.03 -4.74 27.45
C MET A 49 -19.91 -3.80 27.00
N PHE A 50 -19.25 -3.10 27.94
CA PHE A 50 -18.11 -2.24 27.63
C PHE A 50 -16.93 -3.02 27.06
N ALA A 51 -16.54 -4.14 27.69
CA ALA A 51 -15.46 -4.98 27.18
C ALA A 51 -15.78 -5.54 25.78
N ALA A 52 -17.02 -5.97 25.55
CA ALA A 52 -17.47 -6.44 24.24
C ALA A 52 -17.40 -5.32 23.18
N ALA A 53 -17.87 -4.11 23.51
CA ALA A 53 -17.81 -2.96 22.60
C ALA A 53 -16.36 -2.54 22.29
N LEU A 54 -15.47 -2.58 23.28
CA LEU A 54 -14.05 -2.24 23.08
C LEU A 54 -13.35 -3.26 22.19
N ASN A 55 -13.57 -4.56 22.41
CA ASN A 55 -13.02 -5.62 21.55
C ASN A 55 -13.57 -5.55 20.12
N ALA A 56 -14.87 -5.26 19.96
CA ALA A 56 -15.47 -5.07 18.65
C ALA A 56 -14.90 -3.84 17.91
N CYS A 57 -14.67 -2.74 18.64
CA CYS A 57 -13.99 -1.56 18.12
C CYS A 57 -12.55 -1.88 17.67
N GLY A 58 -11.80 -2.60 18.51
CA GLY A 58 -10.45 -3.07 18.18
C GLY A 58 -10.41 -3.95 16.93
N ALA A 59 -11.34 -4.90 16.81
CA ALA A 59 -11.46 -5.74 15.62
C ALA A 59 -11.81 -4.93 14.36
N SER A 60 -12.73 -3.96 14.47
CA SER A 60 -13.08 -3.05 13.38
C SER A 60 -11.87 -2.23 12.91
N TYR A 61 -11.11 -1.66 13.85
CA TYR A 61 -9.88 -0.92 13.55
C TYR A 61 -8.86 -1.80 12.80
N LEU A 62 -8.61 -3.02 13.27
CA LEU A 62 -7.69 -3.95 12.61
C LEU A 62 -8.16 -4.31 11.19
N GLY A 63 -9.47 -4.49 11.00
CA GLY A 63 -10.07 -4.69 9.68
C GLY A 63 -9.79 -3.51 8.74
N VAL A 64 -10.07 -2.28 9.19
CA VAL A 64 -9.81 -1.06 8.41
C VAL A 64 -8.32 -0.89 8.09
N VAL A 65 -7.43 -1.20 9.02
CA VAL A 65 -5.98 -1.16 8.76
C VAL A 65 -5.59 -2.16 7.68
N SER A 66 -6.14 -3.38 7.71
CA SER A 66 -5.87 -4.39 6.68
C SER A 66 -6.35 -3.94 5.30
N GLU A 67 -7.52 -3.31 5.21
CA GLU A 67 -8.03 -2.76 3.95
C GLU A 67 -7.16 -1.61 3.43
N HIS A 68 -6.75 -0.71 4.33
CA HIS A 68 -5.87 0.41 3.97
C HIS A 68 -4.51 -0.07 3.46
N ALA A 69 -3.90 -1.04 4.15
CA ALA A 69 -2.63 -1.64 3.73
C ALA A 69 -2.76 -2.33 2.37
N ALA A 70 -3.82 -3.12 2.16
CA ALA A 70 -4.09 -3.74 0.87
C ALA A 70 -4.24 -2.71 -0.26
N GLN A 71 -5.02 -1.64 -0.05
CA GLN A 71 -5.18 -0.56 -1.03
C GLN A 71 -3.85 0.12 -1.36
N ARG A 72 -3.04 0.40 -0.35
CA ARG A 72 -1.72 1.02 -0.50
C ARG A 72 -0.76 0.10 -1.26
N GLY A 73 -0.76 -1.19 -0.96
CA GLY A 73 0.00 -2.20 -1.69
C GLY A 73 -0.41 -2.33 -3.16
N LEU A 74 -1.71 -2.30 -3.46
CA LEU A 74 -2.21 -2.28 -4.85
C LEU A 74 -1.79 -1.00 -5.58
N PHE A 75 -1.82 0.14 -4.91
CA PHE A 75 -1.34 1.41 -5.46
C PHE A 75 0.18 1.39 -5.75
N ALA A 76 0.98 0.81 -4.85
CA ALA A 76 2.40 0.57 -5.09
C ALA A 76 2.62 -0.32 -6.33
N GLY A 77 1.87 -1.42 -6.44
CA GLY A 77 1.92 -2.30 -7.61
C GLY A 77 1.58 -1.57 -8.91
N ALA A 78 0.54 -0.74 -8.90
CA ALA A 78 0.15 0.07 -10.06
C ALA A 78 1.25 1.07 -10.47
N GLN A 79 1.89 1.72 -9.51
CA GLN A 79 3.04 2.60 -9.77
C GLN A 79 4.21 1.83 -10.38
N GLY A 80 4.50 0.62 -9.88
CA GLY A 80 5.53 -0.26 -10.44
C GLY A 80 5.26 -0.64 -11.90
N LEU A 81 4.02 -1.03 -12.21
CA LEU A 81 3.60 -1.33 -13.59
C LEU A 81 3.69 -0.11 -14.50
N ALA A 82 3.28 1.07 -14.02
CA ALA A 82 3.37 2.32 -14.77
C ALA A 82 4.83 2.67 -15.08
N SER A 83 5.73 2.59 -14.09
CA SER A 83 7.16 2.82 -14.28
C SER A 83 7.76 1.86 -15.32
N GLY A 84 7.53 0.56 -15.16
CA GLY A 84 8.05 -0.45 -16.09
C GLY A 84 7.52 -0.29 -17.51
N THR A 85 6.23 0.00 -17.67
CA THR A 85 5.61 0.20 -18.99
C THR A 85 6.17 1.45 -19.69
N THR A 86 6.38 2.54 -18.96
CA THR A 86 6.99 3.75 -19.52
C THR A 86 8.41 3.48 -20.00
N VAL A 87 9.24 2.79 -19.21
CA VAL A 87 10.61 2.44 -19.62
C VAL A 87 10.62 1.53 -20.85
N ALA A 88 9.78 0.51 -20.87
CA ALA A 88 9.69 -0.43 -22.00
C ALA A 88 9.24 0.28 -23.28
N THR A 89 8.23 1.14 -23.20
CA THR A 89 7.71 1.87 -24.37
C THR A 89 8.68 2.93 -24.87
N GLU A 90 9.41 3.61 -23.98
CA GLU A 90 10.49 4.53 -24.38
C GLU A 90 11.60 3.78 -25.11
N THR A 91 12.04 2.66 -24.55
CA THR A 91 13.12 1.84 -25.13
C THR A 91 12.73 1.33 -26.52
N ALA A 92 11.50 0.84 -26.69
CA ALA A 92 10.99 0.38 -27.98
C ALA A 92 10.93 1.53 -29.01
N ARG A 93 10.55 2.74 -28.58
CA ARG A 93 10.51 3.91 -29.46
C ARG A 93 11.92 4.31 -29.91
N GLN A 94 12.88 4.35 -29.00
CA GLN A 94 14.28 4.65 -29.34
C GLN A 94 14.85 3.61 -30.32
N ALA A 95 14.56 2.32 -30.10
CA ALA A 95 14.97 1.26 -31.03
C ALA A 95 14.37 1.46 -32.43
N ALA A 96 13.08 1.77 -32.53
CA ALA A 96 12.42 2.02 -33.82
C ALA A 96 13.01 3.23 -34.58
N LEU A 97 13.34 4.31 -33.86
CA LEU A 97 14.00 5.48 -34.43
C LEU A 97 15.39 5.16 -34.97
N LEU A 98 16.18 4.38 -34.21
CA LEU A 98 17.50 3.92 -34.65
C LEU A 98 17.43 3.03 -35.89
N THR A 99 16.50 2.08 -35.94
CA THR A 99 16.28 1.24 -37.12
C THR A 99 15.89 2.07 -38.34
N THR A 100 14.96 3.01 -38.19
CA THR A 100 14.53 3.89 -39.29
C THR A 100 15.71 4.72 -39.83
N ALA A 101 16.51 5.32 -38.95
CA ALA A 101 17.70 6.08 -39.34
C ALA A 101 18.75 5.22 -40.08
N ALA A 102 18.93 3.97 -39.65
CA ALA A 102 19.87 3.03 -40.27
C ALA A 102 19.42 2.56 -41.67
N THR A 103 18.12 2.59 -41.97
CA THR A 103 17.58 2.17 -43.28
C THR A 103 17.48 3.32 -44.29
N SER A 104 17.70 4.56 -43.85
CA SER A 104 17.69 5.78 -44.68
C SER A 104 19.08 6.22 -45.18
N LEU A 105 20.13 5.43 -44.94
CA LEU A 105 21.50 5.57 -45.44
C LEU A 105 21.79 4.48 -46.49
#